data_AF-A0A9P5ZSK8-F1
#
_entry.id   AF-A0A9P5ZSK8-F1
#
_cell.length_a   1.000
_cell.length_b   1.000
_cell.length_c   1.000
_cell.angle_alpha   90.00
_cell.angle_beta   90.00
_cell.angle_gamma   90.00
#
_symmetry.space_group_name_H-M   'P 1'
#
loop_
_entity.id
_entity.type
_entity.pdbx_description
1 polymer ?
#
loop_
_entity_poly.entity_id
_entity_poly.type
_entity_poly.pdbx_seq_one_letter_code
_entity_poly.pdbx_strand_id
1 'polypeptide(L)'
;MFRTAALTAFTLAAVVPGQQVGALTAENHPAISIQQCTASGCTTQQKSVVLDSNWRWTHSTSSTTNCYTGNAWDPALCPDPTTCATNCAVDGADYSGTYSITTSGNALTLRFVTNGPYSKNVGSRVYLLDTTRCLI
;
A
#
# COMPACT_ATOMS: atom_id res chain seq x y z
N MET A 1 -2.27 -17.77 -36.37
CA MET A 1 -2.95 -16.45 -36.27
C MET A 1 -3.87 -16.51 -35.06
N PHE A 2 -3.38 -16.11 -33.88
CA PHE A 2 -4.21 -16.06 -32.68
C PHE A 2 -5.19 -14.90 -32.81
N ARG A 3 -6.49 -15.21 -32.69
CA ARG A 3 -7.57 -14.24 -32.90
C ARG A 3 -7.47 -13.15 -31.85
N THR A 4 -7.25 -11.91 -32.29
CA THR A 4 -7.13 -10.70 -31.46
C THR A 4 -8.29 -10.53 -30.47
N ALA A 5 -9.47 -11.05 -30.81
CA ALA A 5 -10.66 -11.07 -29.95
C ALA A 5 -10.56 -11.98 -28.70
N ALA A 6 -9.72 -13.02 -28.73
CA ALA A 6 -9.52 -13.87 -27.56
C ALA A 6 -8.63 -13.20 -26.50
N LEU A 7 -7.69 -12.35 -26.92
CA LEU A 7 -6.77 -11.64 -26.01
C LEU A 7 -7.47 -10.53 -25.21
N THR A 8 -8.46 -9.84 -25.79
CA THR A 8 -9.24 -8.81 -25.09
C THR A 8 -10.23 -9.36 -24.07
N ALA A 9 -10.71 -10.60 -24.24
CA ALA A 9 -11.59 -11.25 -23.26
C ALA A 9 -10.84 -11.67 -21.98
N PHE A 10 -9.57 -12.07 -22.09
CA PHE A 10 -8.76 -12.48 -20.94
C PHE A 10 -8.30 -11.32 -20.06
N THR A 11 -8.19 -10.09 -20.57
CA THR A 11 -7.79 -8.91 -19.78
C THR A 11 -8.87 -8.43 -18.81
N LEU A 12 -10.14 -8.78 -19.03
CA LEU A 12 -11.27 -8.39 -18.18
C LEU A 12 -11.58 -9.39 -17.06
N ALA A 13 -10.98 -10.58 -17.08
CA ALA A 13 -11.22 -11.65 -16.11
C ALA A 13 -10.28 -11.61 -14.89
N ALA A 14 -9.36 -10.64 -14.82
CA ALA A 14 -8.38 -10.51 -13.75
C ALA A 14 -8.82 -9.50 -12.65
N VAL A 15 -10.10 -9.47 -12.30
CA VAL A 15 -10.55 -8.71 -11.12
C VAL A 15 -10.26 -9.55 -9.90
N VAL A 16 -9.18 -9.23 -9.19
CA VAL A 16 -8.89 -9.80 -7.87
C VAL A 16 -9.67 -8.98 -6.85
N PRO A 17 -10.67 -9.54 -6.13
CA PRO A 17 -11.30 -8.83 -5.02
C PRO A 17 -10.24 -8.58 -3.93
N GLY A 18 -9.79 -7.34 -3.83
CA GLY A 18 -8.93 -6.85 -2.76
C GLY A 18 -9.74 -6.18 -1.65
N GLN A 19 -9.03 -5.73 -0.61
CA GLN A 19 -9.60 -4.78 0.36
C GLN A 19 -9.99 -3.47 -0.35
N GLN A 20 -11.03 -2.79 0.15
CA GLN A 20 -11.44 -1.51 -0.45
C GLN A 20 -10.36 -0.44 -0.26
N VAL A 21 -10.39 0.59 -1.09
CA VAL A 21 -9.46 1.72 -1.05
C VAL A 21 -10.02 2.82 -0.16
N GLY A 22 -9.28 3.22 0.87
CA GLY A 22 -9.58 4.40 1.68
C GLY A 22 -9.10 5.66 0.98
N ALA A 23 -9.78 6.78 1.21
CA ALA A 23 -9.45 8.07 0.58
C ALA A 23 -9.41 9.23 1.59
N LEU A 24 -9.38 8.94 2.89
CA LEU A 24 -9.29 9.98 3.92
C LEU A 24 -7.86 10.51 4.03
N THR A 25 -6.87 9.64 3.79
CA THR A 25 -5.46 9.98 3.70
C THR A 25 -4.97 9.75 2.27
N ALA A 26 -4.38 10.77 1.64
CA ALA A 26 -3.83 10.62 0.31
C ALA A 26 -2.59 9.71 0.31
N GLU A 27 -2.57 8.71 -0.55
CA GLU A 27 -1.44 7.79 -0.68
C GLU A 27 -0.33 8.39 -1.58
N ASN A 28 0.74 8.86 -0.95
CA ASN A 28 1.88 9.46 -1.63
C ASN A 28 3.16 8.66 -1.36
N HIS A 29 3.51 7.76 -2.27
CA HIS A 29 4.69 6.90 -2.14
C HIS A 29 6.01 7.69 -2.12
N PRO A 30 6.88 7.53 -1.10
CA PRO A 30 8.20 8.14 -1.08
C PRO A 30 9.06 7.69 -2.27
N ALA A 31 9.60 8.64 -3.03
CA ALA A 31 10.44 8.36 -4.19
C ALA A 31 11.82 7.83 -3.76
N ILE A 32 12.36 6.88 -4.51
CA ILE A 32 13.71 6.34 -4.30
C ILE A 32 14.37 6.04 -5.65
N SER A 33 15.65 6.32 -5.78
CA SER A 33 16.43 5.93 -6.95
C SER A 33 17.14 4.60 -6.72
N ILE A 34 17.08 3.71 -7.72
CA ILE A 34 17.85 2.46 -7.77
C ILE A 34 18.73 2.45 -9.02
N GLN A 35 19.64 1.47 -9.12
CA GLN A 35 20.49 1.28 -10.28
C GLN A 35 20.15 -0.04 -10.96
N GLN A 36 19.94 0.00 -12.28
CA GLN A 36 19.88 -1.20 -13.11
C GLN A 36 21.18 -1.30 -13.92
N CYS A 37 21.92 -2.38 -13.71
CA CYS A 37 23.26 -2.56 -14.26
C CYS A 37 23.32 -3.66 -15.33
N THR A 38 24.14 -3.44 -16.35
CA THR A 38 24.59 -4.42 -17.33
C THR A 38 26.12 -4.50 -17.29
N ALA A 39 26.72 -5.36 -18.13
CA ALA A 39 28.18 -5.44 -18.26
C ALA A 39 28.82 -4.10 -18.71
N SER A 40 28.06 -3.20 -19.34
CA SER A 40 28.55 -1.92 -19.85
C SER A 40 28.36 -0.74 -18.89
N GLY A 41 27.70 -0.93 -17.74
CA GLY A 41 27.45 0.14 -16.76
C GLY A 41 26.05 0.10 -16.14
N CYS A 42 25.73 1.10 -15.33
CA CYS A 42 24.46 1.20 -14.62
C CYS A 42 23.67 2.44 -15.04
N THR A 43 22.34 2.31 -15.05
CA THR A 43 21.40 3.42 -15.28
C THR A 43 20.53 3.63 -14.05
N THR A 44 20.34 4.90 -13.68
CA THR A 44 19.45 5.28 -12.60
C THR A 44 18.00 5.06 -13.00
N GLN A 45 17.25 4.31 -12.19
CA GLN A 45 15.81 4.12 -12.33
C GLN A 45 15.11 4.83 -11.17
N GLN A 46 14.15 5.70 -11.47
CA GLN A 46 13.31 6.33 -10.45
C GLN A 46 12.17 5.39 -10.09
N LYS A 47 12.05 5.07 -8.80
CA LYS A 47 11.04 4.18 -8.24
C LYS A 47 10.41 4.85 -7.02
N SER A 48 9.54 4.14 -6.33
CA SER A 48 9.01 4.56 -5.04
C SER A 48 8.85 3.36 -4.12
N VAL A 49 8.61 3.62 -2.84
CA VAL A 49 8.29 2.56 -1.87
C VAL A 49 6.84 2.67 -1.40
N VAL A 50 6.23 1.54 -1.10
CA VAL A 50 4.89 1.46 -0.53
C VAL A 50 4.91 0.73 0.81
N LEU A 51 4.17 1.26 1.79
CA LEU A 51 3.96 0.62 3.08
C LEU A 51 3.05 -0.60 2.94
N ASP A 52 3.46 -1.69 3.59
CA ASP A 52 2.66 -2.91 3.74
C ASP A 52 1.29 -2.63 4.38
N SER A 53 0.25 -3.32 3.89
CA SER A 53 -1.12 -3.05 4.29
C SER A 53 -1.41 -3.31 5.77
N ASN A 54 -0.68 -4.21 6.44
CA ASN A 54 -0.92 -4.48 7.86
C ASN A 54 -0.64 -3.28 8.77
N TRP A 55 0.19 -2.34 8.33
CA TRP A 55 0.49 -1.13 9.09
C TRP A 55 -0.54 -0.02 8.88
N ARG A 56 -1.37 -0.13 7.85
CA ARG A 56 -2.28 0.94 7.45
C ARG A 56 -3.52 0.97 8.32
N TRP A 57 -4.12 2.14 8.39
CA TRP A 57 -5.41 2.30 9.02
C TRP A 57 -6.47 1.54 8.21
N THR A 58 -7.20 0.65 8.89
CA THR A 58 -8.30 -0.12 8.30
C THR A 58 -9.61 0.32 8.96
N HIS A 59 -10.47 0.99 8.19
CA HIS A 59 -11.71 1.59 8.68
C HIS A 59 -12.88 1.31 7.74
N SER A 60 -14.10 1.59 8.20
CA SER A 60 -15.32 1.44 7.42
C SER A 60 -15.27 2.27 6.13
N THR A 61 -15.79 1.73 5.03
CA THR A 61 -15.92 2.47 3.75
C THR A 61 -16.91 3.64 3.83
N SER A 62 -17.79 3.65 4.84
CA SER A 62 -18.85 4.66 5.00
C SER A 62 -18.64 5.60 6.19
N SER A 63 -17.63 5.38 7.01
CA SER A 63 -17.36 6.18 8.21
C SER A 63 -15.89 6.10 8.64
N THR A 64 -15.51 6.84 9.69
CA THR A 64 -14.17 6.76 10.30
C THR A 64 -14.09 5.67 11.38
N THR A 65 -15.09 4.79 11.49
CA THR A 65 -15.10 3.70 12.46
C THR A 65 -14.06 2.65 12.10
N ASN A 66 -13.18 2.31 13.04
CA ASN A 66 -12.14 1.31 12.81
C ASN A 66 -12.75 -0.08 12.59
N CYS A 67 -12.32 -0.77 11.54
CA CYS A 67 -12.60 -2.19 11.39
C CYS A 67 -11.63 -3.05 12.20
N TYR A 68 -10.44 -2.53 12.47
CA TYR A 68 -9.40 -3.19 13.24
C TYR A 68 -8.75 -2.21 14.22
N THR A 69 -8.66 -2.59 15.49
CA THR A 69 -8.03 -1.78 16.55
C THR A 69 -7.14 -2.65 17.43
N GLY A 70 -5.87 -2.27 17.57
CA GLY A 70 -4.90 -3.02 18.35
C GLY A 70 -4.64 -4.41 17.73
N ASN A 71 -5.33 -5.42 18.25
CA ASN A 71 -5.23 -6.81 17.80
C ASN A 71 -6.60 -7.47 17.51
N ALA A 72 -7.68 -6.69 17.43
CA ALA A 72 -9.04 -7.21 17.27
C ALA A 72 -9.78 -6.53 16.11
N TRP A 73 -10.58 -7.34 15.41
CA TRP A 73 -11.54 -6.89 14.40
C TRP A 73 -12.87 -6.50 15.06
N ASP A 74 -13.55 -5.50 14.52
CA ASP A 74 -14.91 -5.16 14.92
C ASP A 74 -15.89 -6.21 14.36
N PRO A 75 -16.57 -7.00 15.22
CA PRO A 75 -17.45 -8.08 14.76
C PRO A 75 -18.72 -7.58 14.05
N ALA A 76 -19.14 -6.33 14.25
CA ALA A 76 -20.28 -5.75 13.55
C ALA A 76 -19.93 -5.39 12.10
N LEU A 77 -18.71 -4.93 11.86
CA LEU A 77 -18.20 -4.61 10.51
C LEU A 77 -17.59 -5.82 9.80
N CYS A 78 -16.99 -6.74 10.56
CA CYS A 78 -16.25 -7.91 10.09
C CYS A 78 -16.74 -9.23 10.72
N PRO A 79 -18.01 -9.63 10.48
CA PRO A 79 -18.52 -10.92 10.96
C PRO A 79 -17.92 -12.12 10.22
N ASP A 80 -17.50 -11.91 8.96
CA ASP A 80 -16.80 -12.88 8.13
C ASP A 80 -15.84 -12.16 7.16
N PRO A 81 -14.87 -12.88 6.56
CA PRO A 81 -13.86 -12.27 5.70
C PRO A 81 -14.43 -11.52 4.47
N THR A 82 -15.50 -12.03 3.87
CA THR A 82 -16.07 -11.45 2.64
C THR A 82 -16.77 -10.14 2.95
N THR A 83 -17.59 -10.14 4.00
CA THR A 83 -18.26 -8.92 4.48
C THR A 83 -17.25 -7.90 5.01
N CYS A 84 -16.21 -8.35 5.72
CA CYS A 84 -15.14 -7.46 6.19
C CYS A 84 -14.44 -6.76 5.01
N ALA A 85 -14.04 -7.51 3.98
CA ALA A 85 -13.41 -6.95 2.79
C ALA A 85 -14.34 -6.03 1.97
N THR A 86 -15.65 -6.14 2.14
CA THR A 86 -16.64 -5.25 1.50
C THR A 86 -16.85 -3.97 2.32
N ASN A 87 -16.90 -4.09 3.64
CA ASN A 87 -17.22 -2.99 4.55
C ASN A 87 -16.01 -2.14 4.92
N CYS A 88 -14.79 -2.65 4.73
CA CYS A 88 -13.57 -2.04 5.25
C CYS A 88 -12.61 -1.66 4.13
N ALA A 89 -12.01 -0.51 4.30
CA ALA A 89 -11.04 0.09 3.41
C ALA A 89 -9.69 0.25 4.11
N VAL A 90 -8.63 0.09 3.33
CA VAL A 90 -7.26 0.37 3.74
C VAL A 90 -6.87 1.74 3.22
N ASP A 91 -6.53 2.66 4.13
CA ASP A 91 -6.30 4.07 3.81
C ASP A 91 -4.84 4.40 3.45
N GLY A 92 -4.61 5.61 2.96
CA GLY A 92 -3.27 6.13 2.72
C GLY A 92 -2.43 6.24 4.00
N ALA A 93 -1.14 6.54 3.82
CA ALA A 93 -0.18 6.59 4.92
C ALA A 93 0.57 7.93 5.02
N ASP A 94 0.68 8.46 6.23
CA ASP A 94 1.70 9.46 6.58
C ASP A 94 3.04 8.76 6.86
N TYR A 95 3.79 8.55 5.78
CA TYR A 95 5.07 7.84 5.79
C TYR A 95 6.06 8.41 6.81
N SER A 96 6.24 9.73 6.85
CA SER A 96 7.28 10.36 7.67
C SER A 96 6.83 10.54 9.12
N GLY A 97 5.66 11.14 9.35
CA GLY A 97 5.22 11.50 10.70
C GLY A 97 4.77 10.29 11.53
N THR A 98 4.00 9.39 10.93
CA THR A 98 3.42 8.24 11.63
C THR A 98 4.32 7.02 11.59
N TYR A 99 4.95 6.74 10.45
CA TYR A 99 5.76 5.52 10.26
C TYR A 99 7.28 5.76 10.25
N SER A 100 7.75 7.01 10.24
CA SER A 100 9.18 7.38 10.10
C SER A 100 9.91 6.63 8.97
N ILE A 101 9.23 6.54 7.84
CA ILE A 101 9.74 6.06 6.56
C ILE A 101 10.12 7.29 5.75
N THR A 102 11.41 7.50 5.53
CA THR A 102 11.90 8.63 4.74
C THR A 102 12.87 8.18 3.66
N THR A 103 12.88 8.89 2.55
CA THR A 103 13.81 8.66 1.44
C THR A 103 14.61 9.92 1.12
N SER A 104 15.84 9.73 0.67
CA SER A 104 16.69 10.81 0.15
C SER A 104 17.59 10.24 -0.94
N GLY A 105 17.30 10.56 -2.20
CA GLY A 105 18.00 9.98 -3.35
C GLY A 105 17.84 8.46 -3.40
N ASN A 106 18.95 7.75 -3.18
CA ASN A 106 19.01 6.28 -3.15
C ASN A 106 18.94 5.68 -1.74
N ALA A 107 18.76 6.51 -0.71
CA ALA A 107 18.70 6.07 0.69
C ALA A 107 17.24 5.93 1.16
N LEU A 108 16.96 4.83 1.87
CA LEU A 108 15.73 4.58 2.61
C LEU A 108 16.08 4.48 4.11
N THR A 109 15.41 5.27 4.94
CA THR A 109 15.54 5.21 6.40
C THR A 109 14.25 4.70 7.01
N LEU A 110 14.35 3.65 7.84
CA LEU A 110 13.25 3.08 8.60
C LEU A 110 13.60 3.16 10.09
N ARG A 111 12.85 3.96 10.86
CA ARG A 111 13.03 3.99 12.33
C ARG A 111 12.23 2.87 12.98
N PHE A 112 12.79 2.27 14.03
CA PHE A 112 12.16 1.15 14.70
C PHE A 112 10.96 1.56 15.57
N VAL A 113 11.01 2.71 16.25
CA VAL A 113 9.90 3.21 17.06
C VAL A 113 9.59 4.64 16.66
N THR A 114 8.32 4.89 16.40
CA THR A 114 7.79 6.21 16.02
C THR A 114 6.60 6.54 16.89
N ASN A 115 6.63 7.70 17.55
CA ASN A 115 5.48 8.22 18.29
C ASN A 115 4.79 9.25 17.39
N GLY A 116 3.72 8.83 16.71
CA GLY A 116 2.86 9.70 15.94
C GLY A 116 1.86 10.43 16.85
N PRO A 117 1.09 11.38 16.30
CA PRO A 117 0.10 12.15 17.05
C PRO A 117 -1.04 11.29 17.62
N TYR A 118 -1.36 10.16 16.97
CA TYR A 118 -2.50 9.30 17.31
C TYR A 118 -2.10 7.88 17.75
N SER A 119 -0.83 7.49 17.57
CA SER A 119 -0.39 6.12 17.83
C SER A 119 1.12 6.02 18.02
N LYS A 120 1.54 4.92 18.65
CA LYS A 120 2.94 4.50 18.69
C LYS A 120 3.12 3.37 17.67
N ASN A 121 3.89 3.62 16.61
CA ASN A 121 4.25 2.63 15.63
C ASN A 121 5.56 1.92 16.01
N VAL A 122 5.61 0.61 15.82
CA VAL A 122 6.80 -0.23 16.07
C VAL A 122 7.08 -1.06 14.82
N GLY A 123 8.26 -0.83 14.23
CA GLY A 123 8.68 -1.45 12.98
C GLY A 123 7.96 -0.92 11.74
N SER A 124 8.40 -1.37 10.58
CA SER A 124 7.75 -1.11 9.29
C SER A 124 8.21 -2.17 8.28
N ARG A 125 7.38 -2.39 7.25
CA ARG A 125 7.72 -3.20 6.07
C ARG A 125 7.31 -2.43 4.83
N VAL A 126 8.22 -2.30 3.87
CA VAL A 126 7.97 -1.59 2.62
C VAL A 126 8.37 -2.44 1.42
N TYR A 127 7.70 -2.19 0.30
CA TYR A 127 8.00 -2.83 -0.98
C TYR A 127 8.42 -1.78 -2.00
N LEU A 128 9.35 -2.14 -2.87
CA LEU A 128 9.74 -1.29 -3.99
C LEU A 128 8.67 -1.41 -5.10
N LEU A 129 8.09 -0.28 -5.47
CA LEU A 129 7.16 -0.21 -6.59
C LEU A 129 7.91 -0.03 -7.91
N ASP A 130 7.38 -0.67 -8.94
CA ASP A 130 7.81 -0.42 -10.30
C ASP A 130 7.33 0.96 -10.80
N THR A 131 7.91 1.41 -11.91
CA THR A 131 7.53 2.67 -12.60
C THR A 131 6.10 2.63 -13.12
N THR A 132 5.57 1.44 -13.37
CA THR A 132 4.20 1.25 -13.80
C THR A 132 3.28 1.47 -12.61
N ARG A 133 2.61 2.63 -12.56
CA ARG A 133 1.50 2.86 -11.62
C ARG A 133 0.41 1.82 -11.93
N CYS A 134 0.36 0.75 -11.15
CA CYS A 134 -0.87 -0.01 -11.02
C CYS A 134 -1.80 0.89 -10.19
N LEU A 135 -2.64 1.64 -10.89
CA LEU A 135 -3.83 2.23 -10.28
C LEU A 135 -4.69 1.05 -9.88
N ILE A 136 -4.74 0.77 -8.58
CA ILE A 136 -5.87 0.04 -8.01
C ILE A 136 -7.05 1.01 -8.00
#